data_AF-A0A540WKA5-F1
#
_entry.id   AF-A0A540WKA5-F1
#
_cell.length_a   1.000
_cell.length_b   1.000
_cell.length_c   1.000
_cell.angle_alpha   90.00
_cell.angle_beta   90.00
_cell.angle_gamma   90.00
#
_symmetry.space_group_name_H-M   'P 1'
#
loop_
_entity.id
_entity.type
_entity.pdbx_description
1 polymer ?
#
loop_
_entity_poly.entity_id
_entity_poly.type
_entity_poly.pdbx_seq_one_letter_code
_entity_poly.pdbx_strand_id
1 'polypeptide(L)'
;MSVRVKVCGVTRLEDARGAWEAGADALGLNFYARSPRCVDVATAAALARTRPPLGTVVGVFVNASPDDIRAKVRECGLTAVQLHGDEPPEACSGYGVPVIKALRVQGPDDVARARTYLRVGDVAGLLLDGAAPGYGG
;
A
#
# COMPACT_ATOMS: atom_id res chain seq x y z
N MET A 1 4.68 -16.98 -15.60
CA MET A 1 4.48 -16.04 -14.47
C MET A 1 3.03 -15.56 -14.56
N SER A 2 2.23 -15.73 -13.51
CA SER A 2 0.87 -15.18 -13.47
C SER A 2 0.89 -13.76 -12.93
N VAL A 3 -0.07 -12.93 -13.36
CA VAL A 3 -0.27 -11.58 -12.84
C VAL A 3 -0.84 -11.68 -11.42
N ARG A 4 -0.31 -10.87 -10.49
CA ARG A 4 -0.88 -10.72 -9.15
C ARG A 4 -1.84 -9.53 -9.10
N VAL A 5 -2.94 -9.67 -8.36
CA VAL A 5 -4.02 -8.70 -8.26
C VAL A 5 -4.16 -8.17 -6.84
N LYS A 6 -4.17 -6.84 -6.69
CA LYS A 6 -4.44 -6.13 -5.44
C LYS A 6 -5.75 -5.37 -5.51
N VAL A 7 -6.67 -5.59 -4.57
CA VAL A 7 -7.90 -4.79 -4.40
C VAL A 7 -7.66 -3.73 -3.35
N CYS A 8 -7.70 -2.45 -3.72
CA CYS A 8 -7.25 -1.34 -2.87
C CYS A 8 -8.38 -0.47 -2.34
N GLY A 9 -8.24 0.03 -1.10
CA GLY A 9 -9.20 0.91 -0.46
C GLY A 9 -10.43 0.17 0.05
N VAL A 10 -10.23 -1.06 0.54
CA VAL A 10 -11.30 -1.87 1.14
C VAL A 10 -11.65 -1.33 2.52
N THR A 11 -12.94 -1.14 2.77
CA THR A 11 -13.46 -0.56 4.02
C THR A 11 -14.46 -1.46 4.74
N ARG A 12 -14.98 -2.52 4.10
CA ARG A 12 -16.00 -3.43 4.64
C ARG A 12 -15.52 -4.88 4.67
N LEU A 13 -15.96 -5.63 5.68
CA LEU A 13 -15.60 -7.05 5.84
C LEU A 13 -16.13 -7.93 4.70
N GLU A 14 -17.34 -7.63 4.20
CA GLU A 14 -17.93 -8.33 3.05
C GLU A 14 -17.08 -8.18 1.79
N ASP A 15 -16.60 -6.96 1.50
CA ASP A 15 -15.73 -6.69 0.34
C ASP A 15 -14.38 -7.40 0.49
N ALA A 16 -13.81 -7.40 1.70
CA ALA A 16 -12.55 -8.09 1.97
C ALA A 16 -12.67 -9.59 1.71
N ARG A 17 -13.73 -10.24 2.23
CA ARG A 17 -13.99 -11.67 2.02
C ARG A 17 -14.25 -11.97 0.54
N GLY A 18 -15.11 -11.18 -0.11
CA GLY A 18 -15.40 -11.34 -1.54
C GLY A 18 -14.14 -11.19 -2.41
N ALA A 19 -13.25 -10.27 -2.09
CA ALA A 19 -11.98 -10.12 -2.80
C ALA A 19 -11.08 -11.36 -2.64
N TRP A 20 -10.99 -11.93 -1.44
CA TRP A 20 -10.23 -13.16 -1.21
C TRP A 20 -10.85 -14.37 -1.92
N GLU A 21 -12.17 -14.52 -1.86
CA GLU A 21 -12.90 -15.58 -2.56
C GLU A 21 -12.75 -15.49 -4.08
N ALA A 22 -12.67 -14.27 -4.62
CA ALA A 22 -12.40 -14.01 -6.03
C ALA A 22 -10.93 -14.24 -6.44
N GLY A 23 -10.05 -14.58 -5.49
CA GLY A 23 -8.65 -14.91 -5.77
C GLY A 23 -7.70 -13.71 -5.78
N ALA A 24 -8.03 -12.60 -5.12
CA ALA A 24 -7.09 -11.50 -4.95
C ALA A 24 -5.83 -11.95 -4.18
N ASP A 25 -4.65 -11.52 -4.63
CA ASP A 25 -3.38 -11.78 -3.94
C ASP A 25 -3.16 -10.81 -2.77
N ALA A 26 -3.76 -9.61 -2.86
CA ALA A 26 -3.57 -8.57 -1.86
C ALA A 26 -4.78 -7.66 -1.63
N LEU A 27 -4.91 -7.16 -0.40
CA LEU A 27 -5.81 -6.08 -0.03
C LEU A 27 -5.03 -4.80 0.31
N GLY A 28 -5.58 -3.64 -0.06
CA GLY A 28 -5.07 -2.33 0.32
C GLY A 28 -5.96 -1.65 1.35
N LEU A 29 -5.40 -1.29 2.50
CA LEU A 29 -6.07 -0.57 3.59
C LEU A 29 -5.52 0.85 3.65
N ASN A 30 -6.36 1.86 3.48
CA ASN A 30 -5.91 3.24 3.36
C ASN A 30 -5.91 3.96 4.71
N PHE A 31 -4.77 4.54 5.10
CA PHE A 31 -4.62 5.31 6.35
C PHE A 31 -4.49 6.82 6.12
N TYR A 32 -4.69 7.30 4.90
CA TYR A 32 -4.65 8.73 4.58
C TYR A 32 -6.00 9.37 4.87
N ALA A 33 -6.06 10.20 5.92
CA ALA A 33 -7.28 10.80 6.45
C ALA A 33 -8.11 11.61 5.43
N ARG A 34 -7.49 12.15 4.39
CA ARG A 34 -8.20 12.90 3.32
C ARG A 34 -8.83 11.98 2.26
N SER A 35 -8.60 10.68 2.32
CA SER A 35 -9.23 9.71 1.42
C SER A 35 -10.61 9.32 1.95
N PRO A 36 -11.65 9.24 1.10
CA PRO A 36 -12.96 8.71 1.49
C PRO A 36 -12.90 7.21 1.85
N ARG A 37 -11.80 6.54 1.49
CA ARG A 37 -11.54 5.12 1.77
C ARG A 37 -10.66 4.92 3.01
N CYS A 38 -10.41 5.99 3.79
CA CYS A 38 -9.61 5.92 5.01
C CYS A 38 -10.28 5.02 6.05
N VAL A 39 -9.50 4.15 6.69
CA VAL A 39 -9.93 3.29 7.80
C VAL A 39 -9.12 3.60 9.05
N ASP A 40 -9.72 3.40 10.22
CA ASP A 40 -9.01 3.44 11.49
C ASP A 40 -8.28 2.11 11.78
N VAL A 41 -7.48 2.09 12.84
CA VAL A 41 -6.70 0.90 13.25
C VAL A 41 -7.61 -0.29 13.55
N ALA A 42 -8.73 -0.08 14.24
CA ALA A 42 -9.65 -1.15 14.62
C ALA A 42 -10.27 -1.84 13.39
N THR A 43 -10.73 -1.03 12.43
CA THR A 43 -11.29 -1.48 11.16
C THR A 43 -10.23 -2.17 10.32
N ALA A 44 -9.04 -1.56 10.20
CA ALA A 44 -7.94 -2.15 9.44
C ALA A 44 -7.50 -3.51 10.00
N ALA A 45 -7.38 -3.64 11.32
CA ALA A 45 -7.07 -4.91 11.97
C ALA A 45 -8.16 -5.96 11.73
N ALA A 46 -9.44 -5.58 11.75
CA ALA A 46 -10.55 -6.48 11.43
C ALA A 46 -10.51 -6.97 9.97
N LEU A 47 -10.25 -6.07 9.03
CA LEU A 47 -10.09 -6.40 7.61
C LEU A 47 -8.88 -7.29 7.38
N ALA A 48 -7.75 -6.99 8.01
CA ALA A 48 -6.51 -7.76 7.88
C ALA A 48 -6.67 -9.23 8.34
N ARG A 49 -7.48 -9.47 9.39
CA ARG A 49 -7.78 -10.82 9.89
C ARG A 49 -8.58 -11.69 8.93
N THR A 50 -9.18 -11.12 7.88
CA THR A 50 -9.87 -11.91 6.85
C THR A 50 -8.93 -12.64 5.91
N ARG A 51 -7.63 -12.33 5.94
CA ARG A 51 -6.66 -12.84 4.96
C ARG A 51 -6.48 -14.36 5.03
N PRO A 52 -6.32 -15.04 3.88
CA PRO A 52 -5.82 -16.41 3.84
C PRO A 52 -4.31 -16.47 4.20
N PRO A 53 -3.74 -17.67 4.45
CA PRO A 53 -2.34 -17.84 4.88
C PRO A 53 -1.26 -17.16 4.01
N LEU A 54 -1.54 -16.90 2.73
CA LEU A 54 -0.63 -16.22 1.79
C LEU A 54 -1.13 -14.85 1.30
N GLY A 55 -2.28 -14.39 1.80
CA GLY A 55 -2.86 -13.11 1.40
C GLY A 55 -2.03 -11.93 1.92
N THR A 56 -1.69 -10.99 1.05
CA THR A 56 -0.92 -9.80 1.44
C THR A 56 -1.88 -8.68 1.88
N VAL A 57 -1.67 -8.11 3.06
CA VAL A 57 -2.41 -6.91 3.52
C VAL A 57 -1.48 -5.71 3.49
N VAL A 58 -1.78 -4.76 2.62
CA VAL A 58 -0.96 -3.59 2.32
C VAL A 58 -1.56 -2.35 2.97
N GLY A 59 -0.83 -1.68 3.84
CA GLY A 59 -1.23 -0.34 4.32
C GLY A 59 -0.81 0.75 3.34
N VAL A 60 -1.72 1.65 2.97
CA VAL A 60 -1.45 2.79 2.10
C VAL A 60 -1.25 4.05 2.94
N PHE A 61 -0.11 4.70 2.76
CA PHE A 61 0.30 5.89 3.49
C PHE A 61 0.66 7.01 2.53
N VAL A 62 0.45 8.25 2.95
CA VAL A 62 0.80 9.45 2.20
C VAL A 62 1.51 10.38 3.16
N ASN A 63 2.83 10.52 3.01
CA ASN A 63 3.68 11.41 3.81
C ASN A 63 3.47 11.24 5.34
N ALA A 64 3.19 10.01 5.78
CA ALA A 64 3.04 9.67 7.19
C ALA A 64 4.41 9.56 7.88
N SER A 65 4.47 9.81 9.18
CA SER A 65 5.72 9.66 9.92
C SER A 65 6.15 8.18 9.99
N PRO A 66 7.45 7.88 10.01
CA PRO A 66 7.91 6.49 10.13
C PRO A 66 7.40 5.76 11.38
N ASP A 67 7.24 6.47 12.50
CA ASP A 67 6.70 5.90 13.74
C ASP A 67 5.22 5.51 13.60
N ASP A 68 4.40 6.36 12.97
CA ASP A 68 2.99 6.06 12.70
C ASP A 68 2.83 4.84 11.79
N ILE A 69 3.66 4.75 10.74
CA ILE A 69 3.67 3.59 9.83
C ILE A 69 4.04 2.33 10.61
N ARG A 70 5.12 2.34 11.41
CA ARG A 70 5.54 1.19 12.22
C ARG A 70 4.47 0.76 13.23
N ALA A 71 3.80 1.72 13.87
CA ALA A 71 2.70 1.44 14.79
C ALA A 71 1.58 0.69 14.07
N LYS A 72 1.09 1.23 12.95
CA LYS A 72 0.01 0.63 12.15
C LYS A 72 0.38 -0.72 11.55
N VAL A 73 1.64 -0.92 11.13
CA VAL A 73 2.14 -2.23 10.69
C VAL A 73 1.94 -3.29 11.78
N ARG A 74 2.37 -3.00 13.00
CA ARG A 74 2.24 -3.93 14.13
C ARG A 74 0.79 -4.13 14.56
N GLU A 75 0.05 -3.04 14.75
CA GLU A 75 -1.31 -3.07 15.32
C GLU A 75 -2.33 -3.69 14.37
N CYS A 76 -2.18 -3.46 13.06
CA CYS A 76 -3.11 -4.00 12.06
C CYS A 76 -2.63 -5.34 11.46
N GLY A 77 -1.40 -5.79 11.78
CA GLY A 77 -0.81 -6.99 11.19
C GLY A 77 -0.59 -6.87 9.68
N LEU A 78 -0.19 -5.68 9.22
CA LEU A 78 0.12 -5.43 7.81
C LEU A 78 1.34 -6.26 7.39
N THR A 79 1.35 -6.73 6.14
CA THR A 79 2.45 -7.54 5.59
C THR A 79 3.26 -6.79 4.54
N ALA A 80 2.82 -5.59 4.17
CA ALA A 80 3.54 -4.67 3.31
C ALA A 80 3.03 -3.24 3.54
N VAL A 81 3.84 -2.27 3.14
CA VAL A 81 3.44 -0.85 3.13
C VAL A 81 3.51 -0.31 1.71
N GLN A 82 2.54 0.52 1.35
CA GLN A 82 2.54 1.28 0.12
C GLN A 82 2.74 2.76 0.46
N LEU A 83 3.87 3.31 0.04
CA LEU A 83 4.20 4.73 0.18
C LEU A 83 3.72 5.47 -1.06
N HIS A 84 2.67 6.28 -0.90
CA HIS A 84 1.95 6.94 -1.97
C HIS A 84 2.09 8.47 -1.92
N GLY A 85 2.95 9.00 -1.07
CA GLY A 85 3.30 10.41 -1.04
C GLY A 85 4.54 10.74 -1.88
N ASP A 86 5.27 11.74 -1.40
CA ASP A 86 6.50 12.28 -1.97
C ASP A 86 7.73 11.77 -1.20
N GLU A 87 7.61 10.61 -0.55
CA GLU A 87 8.67 10.05 0.28
C GLU A 87 9.91 9.75 -0.56
N PRO A 88 11.11 10.22 -0.17
CA PRO A 88 12.33 9.99 -0.94
C PRO A 88 12.80 8.53 -0.79
N PRO A 89 13.72 8.05 -1.65
CA PRO A 89 14.19 6.65 -1.62
C PRO A 89 14.71 6.19 -0.26
N GLU A 90 15.36 7.07 0.49
CA GLU A 90 15.94 6.77 1.81
C GLU A 90 14.85 6.51 2.87
N ALA A 91 13.66 7.09 2.69
CA ALA A 91 12.51 6.85 3.55
C ALA A 91 11.83 5.50 3.26
N CYS A 92 12.18 4.80 2.18
CA CYS A 92 11.54 3.54 1.77
C CYS A 92 12.15 2.31 2.47
N SER A 93 12.45 2.40 3.77
CA SER A 93 13.01 1.29 4.56
C SER A 93 12.69 1.40 6.05
N GLY A 94 12.84 0.29 6.79
CA GLY A 94 12.76 0.30 8.25
C GLY A 94 11.35 0.16 8.83
N TYR A 95 10.41 -0.42 8.06
CA TYR A 95 9.05 -0.71 8.50
C TYR A 95 8.84 -2.16 8.94
N GLY A 96 9.86 -3.01 8.79
CA GLY A 96 9.80 -4.44 9.14
C GLY A 96 9.01 -5.31 8.15
N VAL A 97 8.51 -4.70 7.07
CA VAL A 97 7.77 -5.35 5.99
C VAL A 97 8.17 -4.73 4.64
N PRO A 98 7.99 -5.44 3.51
CA PRO A 98 8.29 -4.92 2.19
C PRO A 98 7.55 -3.62 1.86
N VAL A 99 8.23 -2.76 1.08
CA VAL A 99 7.71 -1.47 0.62
C VAL A 99 7.30 -1.54 -0.86
N ILE A 100 6.13 -0.99 -1.16
CA ILE A 100 5.69 -0.68 -2.52
C ILE A 100 5.72 0.84 -2.67
N LYS A 101 6.59 1.39 -3.52
CA LYS A 101 6.58 2.83 -3.77
C LYS A 101 5.61 3.13 -4.92
N ALA A 102 4.57 3.92 -4.63
CA ALA A 102 3.70 4.46 -5.67
C ALA A 102 4.26 5.78 -6.21
N LEU A 103 4.24 5.91 -7.53
CA LEU A 103 4.80 7.01 -8.30
C LEU A 103 3.81 7.42 -9.38
N ARG A 104 3.46 8.70 -9.43
CA ARG A 104 2.68 9.25 -10.54
C ARG A 104 3.54 9.31 -11.79
N VAL A 105 3.01 8.81 -12.91
CA VAL A 105 3.70 8.78 -14.19
C VAL A 105 2.85 9.47 -15.25
N GLN A 106 3.38 10.55 -15.83
CA GLN A 106 2.82 11.28 -16.96
C GLN A 106 3.64 11.14 -18.22
N GLY A 107 4.93 10.79 -18.10
CA GLY A 107 5.81 10.61 -19.24
C GLY A 107 7.12 9.89 -18.92
N PRO A 108 8.03 9.81 -19.91
CA PRO A 108 9.30 9.10 -19.80
C PRO A 108 10.19 9.56 -18.64
N ASP A 109 10.17 10.86 -18.31
CA ASP A 109 10.98 11.41 -17.21
C ASP A 109 10.54 10.89 -15.84
N ASP A 110 9.24 10.68 -15.64
CA ASP A 110 8.73 10.08 -14.41
C ASP A 110 9.14 8.61 -14.28
N VAL A 111 9.23 7.89 -15.40
CA VAL A 111 9.75 6.52 -15.44
C VAL A 111 11.25 6.50 -15.11
N ALA A 112 12.01 7.47 -15.61
CA ALA A 112 13.42 7.60 -15.25
C ALA A 112 13.59 7.87 -13.75
N ARG A 113 12.76 8.75 -13.17
CA ARG A 113 12.72 8.99 -11.71
C ARG A 113 12.29 7.75 -10.94
N ALA A 114 11.30 6.99 -11.41
CA ALA A 114 10.85 5.77 -10.76
C ALA A 114 11.98 4.75 -10.56
N ARG A 115 12.95 4.71 -11.49
CA ARG A 115 14.11 3.81 -11.42
C ARG A 115 15.03 4.10 -10.24
N THR A 116 15.03 5.31 -9.67
CA THR A 116 15.89 5.64 -8.52
C THR A 116 15.44 4.93 -7.24
N TYR A 117 14.20 4.43 -7.19
CA TYR A 117 13.68 3.64 -6.08
C TYR A 117 13.98 2.15 -6.22
N LEU A 118 14.46 1.69 -7.39
CA LEU A 118 14.81 0.29 -7.58
C LEU A 118 16.07 -0.05 -6.78
N ARG A 119 16.04 -1.17 -6.06
CA ARG A 119 17.16 -1.69 -5.26
C ARG A 119 17.59 -0.78 -4.10
N VAL A 120 16.72 0.13 -3.67
CA VAL A 120 16.94 0.97 -2.49
C VAL A 120 16.06 0.48 -1.35
N GLY A 121 16.64 0.38 -0.16
CA GLY A 121 15.90 0.05 1.06
C GLY A 121 15.15 -1.27 0.98
N ASP A 122 13.90 -1.26 1.47
CA ASP A 122 13.02 -2.43 1.49
C ASP A 122 12.03 -2.43 0.30
N VAL A 123 12.33 -1.68 -0.76
CA VAL A 123 11.45 -1.54 -1.93
C VAL A 123 11.40 -2.86 -2.71
N ALA A 124 10.26 -3.55 -2.59
CA ALA A 124 9.97 -4.80 -3.29
C ALA A 124 9.21 -4.59 -4.60
N GLY A 125 8.64 -3.41 -4.83
CA GLY A 125 7.92 -3.10 -6.06
C GLY A 125 7.60 -1.62 -6.24
N LEU A 126 7.34 -1.24 -7.48
CA LEU A 126 6.85 0.09 -7.85
C LEU A 126 5.40 -0.03 -8.32
N LEU A 127 4.55 0.90 -7.89
CA LEU A 127 3.22 1.10 -8.41
C LEU A 127 3.21 2.36 -9.26
N LEU A 128 2.93 2.23 -10.56
CA LEU A 128 2.82 3.37 -11.46
C LEU A 128 1.36 3.81 -11.48
N ASP A 129 1.09 4.98 -10.90
CA ASP A 129 -0.27 5.53 -10.80
C ASP A 129 -0.54 6.54 -11.91
N GLY A 130 -1.78 6.54 -12.39
CA GLY A 130 -2.27 7.52 -13.35
C GLY A 130 -2.27 8.92 -12.74
N ALA A 131 -2.05 9.94 -13.56
CA ALA A 131 -2.05 11.30 -13.07
C ALA A 131 -3.47 11.88 -13.01
N ALA A 132 -4.07 11.85 -11.82
CA ALA A 132 -5.22 12.68 -11.45
C ALA A 132 -4.82 13.79 -10.46
N PRO A 133 -5.62 14.87 -10.35
CA PRO A 133 -5.43 15.87 -9.29
C PRO A 133 -5.56 15.21 -7.90
N GLY A 134 -4.49 15.24 -7.11
CA GLY A 134 -4.47 14.69 -5.76
C GLY A 134 -4.02 13.22 -5.68
N TYR A 135 -4.34 12.55 -4.57
CA TYR A 135 -4.01 11.14 -4.33
C TYR A 135 -5.24 10.28 -4.62
N GLY A 136 -5.21 9.49 -5.70
CA GLY A 136 -6.39 8.68 -6.06
C GLY A 136 -6.47 8.04 -7.43
N GLY A 137 -5.49 8.23 -8.32
CA GLY A 137 -5.57 7.77 -9.71
C GLY A 137 -6.57 8.53 -10.56
#